data_AF-A0A839VH05-F1
#
_entry.id   AF-A0A839VH05-F1
#
_cell.length_a   1.000
_cell.length_b   1.000
_cell.length_c   1.000
_cell.angle_alpha   90.00
_cell.angle_beta   90.00
_cell.angle_gamma   90.00
#
_symmetry.space_group_name_H-M   'P 1'
#
loop_
_entity.id
_entity.type
_entity.pdbx_description
1 polymer ?
#
loop_
_entity_poly.entity_id
_entity_poly.type
_entity_poly.pdbx_seq_one_letter_code
_entity_poly.pdbx_strand_id
1 'polypeptide(L)'
;MAIGVTMRACLLLGLPSFPCKIVMNCRPLCGACCIAPSITSPIPGMPDGKPAGVACVQLMADMRCAIFGKPERPSFCGGLQASSDMCGADRHHAIAWLGRLEHLTSPSLKTDGLI
;
A
#
# COMPACT_ATOMS: atom_id res chain seq x y z
N MET A 1 30.28 21.79 -17.13
CA MET A 1 29.65 21.39 -18.40
C MET A 1 29.51 19.87 -18.35
N ALA A 2 28.37 19.29 -17.93
CA ALA A 2 27.19 19.03 -18.77
C ALA A 2 27.64 18.59 -20.18
N ILE A 3 27.36 17.39 -20.69
CA ILE A 3 26.05 16.83 -21.04
C ILE A 3 26.30 15.36 -21.46
N GLY A 4 25.43 14.40 -21.09
CA GLY A 4 25.10 13.26 -21.96
C GLY A 4 25.90 11.96 -21.85
N VAL A 5 25.65 11.13 -20.82
CA VAL A 5 25.76 9.66 -20.99
C VAL A 5 24.36 9.09 -21.19
N THR A 6 23.96 9.12 -22.45
CA THR A 6 22.76 8.53 -23.03
C THR A 6 22.67 7.03 -22.73
N MET A 7 21.56 6.59 -22.14
CA MET A 7 20.62 5.49 -22.50
C MET A 7 21.03 4.26 -23.34
N ARG A 8 22.28 4.11 -23.77
CA ARG A 8 22.71 3.16 -24.82
C ARG A 8 23.47 1.95 -24.29
N ALA A 9 23.79 1.90 -22.99
CA ALA A 9 24.50 0.78 -22.39
C ALA A 9 23.58 -0.36 -21.90
N CYS A 10 22.26 -0.16 -21.86
CA CYS A 10 21.33 -1.16 -21.32
C CYS A 10 20.99 -2.29 -22.31
N LEU A 11 21.23 -2.12 -23.62
CA LEU A 11 20.80 -3.08 -24.65
C LEU A 11 21.69 -4.32 -24.81
N LEU A 12 22.91 -4.34 -24.25
CA LEU A 12 23.93 -5.36 -24.59
C LEU A 12 24.08 -6.50 -23.56
N LEU A 13 23.46 -6.40 -22.38
CA LEU A 13 23.71 -7.35 -21.28
C LEU A 13 22.61 -8.40 -21.04
N GLY A 14 21.56 -8.46 -21.84
CA GLY A 14 20.54 -9.52 -21.71
C GLY A 14 19.91 -9.64 -20.32
N LEU A 15 19.94 -8.56 -19.52
CA LEU A 15 19.29 -8.51 -18.22
C LEU A 15 17.79 -8.35 -18.46
N PRO A 16 16.94 -9.20 -17.86
CA PRO A 16 15.49 -9.08 -18.04
C PRO A 16 15.06 -7.69 -17.59
N SER A 17 14.38 -7.00 -18.50
CA SER A 17 13.71 -5.72 -18.32
C SER A 17 12.61 -5.84 -17.26
N PHE A 18 12.98 -6.02 -16.00
CA PHE A 18 12.07 -5.86 -14.89
C PHE A 18 11.84 -4.35 -14.72
N PRO A 19 10.57 -3.89 -14.78
CA PRO A 19 10.30 -2.48 -14.54
C PRO A 19 10.87 -2.15 -13.16
N CYS A 20 11.82 -1.23 -13.11
CA CYS A 20 12.27 -0.62 -11.88
C CYS A 20 11.08 0.15 -11.33
N LYS A 21 10.23 -0.58 -10.59
CA LYS A 21 9.10 -0.02 -9.85
C LYS A 21 9.73 1.06 -9.00
N ILE A 22 9.36 2.33 -9.23
CA ILE A 22 9.84 3.43 -8.41
C ILE A 22 9.31 3.18 -7.01
N VAL A 23 10.15 2.59 -6.17
CA VAL A 23 9.87 2.37 -4.76
C VAL A 23 9.99 3.74 -4.11
N MET A 24 8.85 4.37 -3.88
CA MET A 24 8.82 5.54 -3.02
C MET A 24 8.82 5.09 -1.57
N ASN A 25 9.46 5.87 -0.70
CA ASN A 25 9.36 5.60 0.73
C ASN A 25 7.97 6.01 1.24
N CYS A 26 7.42 5.28 2.22
CA CYS A 26 6.15 5.67 2.84
C CYS A 26 6.24 7.10 3.41
N ARG A 27 5.28 7.96 3.02
CA ARG A 27 5.22 9.34 3.55
C ARG A 27 4.91 9.30 5.06
N PRO A 28 5.70 9.97 5.93
CA PRO A 28 5.36 10.06 7.34
C PRO A 28 4.03 10.79 7.53
N LEU A 29 3.36 10.53 8.65
CA LEU A 29 2.07 11.13 9.00
C LEU A 29 0.97 10.87 7.96
N CYS A 30 1.04 9.79 7.15
CA CYS A 30 0.06 9.50 6.11
C CYS A 30 -1.14 8.69 6.62
N GLY A 31 -0.91 7.62 7.39
CA GLY A 31 -1.97 6.78 7.98
C GLY A 31 -2.89 6.05 7.00
N ALA A 32 -2.77 6.27 5.67
CA ALA A 32 -3.74 5.78 4.70
C ALA A 32 -3.89 4.25 4.70
N CYS A 33 -2.77 3.52 4.74
CA CYS A 33 -2.80 2.05 4.83
C CYS A 33 -3.34 1.52 6.16
N CYS A 34 -3.34 2.33 7.22
CA CYS A 34 -3.93 1.96 8.52
C CYS A 34 -5.45 2.20 8.58
N ILE A 35 -6.02 2.95 7.63
CA ILE A 35 -7.45 3.33 7.62
C ILE A 35 -8.17 2.64 6.47
N ALA A 36 -7.68 2.80 5.24
CA ALA A 36 -8.44 2.49 4.04
C ALA A 36 -8.67 0.99 3.76
N PRO A 37 -7.64 0.14 3.64
CA PRO A 37 -7.83 -1.24 3.19
C PRO A 37 -8.46 -2.11 4.29
N SER A 38 -9.15 -3.19 3.91
CA SER A 38 -9.45 -4.26 4.84
C SER A 38 -8.20 -5.14 5.07
N ILE A 39 -8.08 -5.68 6.26
CA ILE A 39 -6.98 -6.56 6.65
C ILE A 39 -7.62 -7.78 7.32
N THR A 40 -7.53 -8.95 6.71
CA THR A 40 -8.06 -10.19 7.29
C THR A 40 -7.03 -10.93 8.15
N SER A 41 -5.75 -10.55 8.04
CA SER A 41 -4.69 -11.08 8.89
C SER A 41 -4.75 -10.45 10.30
N PRO A 42 -4.43 -11.21 11.36
CA PRO A 42 -4.44 -10.69 12.72
C PRO A 42 -3.47 -9.52 12.89
N ILE A 43 -3.90 -8.52 13.65
CA ILE A 43 -3.09 -7.37 14.06
C ILE A 43 -2.95 -7.43 15.59
N PRO A 44 -1.80 -7.07 16.18
CA PRO A 44 -1.70 -6.96 17.63
C PRO A 44 -2.77 -6.00 18.19
N GLY A 45 -3.72 -6.53 18.98
CA GLY A 45 -4.88 -5.80 19.50
C GLY A 45 -6.16 -5.84 18.64
N MET A 46 -6.13 -6.47 17.45
CA MET A 46 -7.29 -6.77 16.60
C MET A 46 -7.14 -8.18 15.98
N PRO A 47 -7.54 -9.25 16.68
CA PRO A 47 -7.30 -10.62 16.24
C PRO A 47 -8.05 -10.99 14.95
N ASP A 48 -9.26 -10.44 14.74
CA ASP A 48 -10.07 -10.66 13.54
C ASP A 48 -9.65 -9.76 12.36
N GLY A 49 -8.53 -9.04 12.51
CA GLY A 49 -8.07 -8.07 11.55
C GLY A 49 -8.83 -6.74 11.63
N LYS A 50 -8.95 -6.03 10.51
CA LYS A 50 -9.48 -4.67 10.43
C LYS A 50 -10.42 -4.53 9.24
N PRO A 51 -11.66 -4.04 9.41
CA PRO A 51 -12.52 -3.72 8.28
C PRO A 51 -11.99 -2.52 7.48
N ALA A 52 -12.42 -2.42 6.21
CA ALA A 52 -12.10 -1.28 5.36
C ALA A 52 -12.65 0.02 5.94
N GLY A 53 -11.91 1.11 5.80
CA GLY A 53 -12.28 2.44 6.31
C GLY A 53 -12.18 2.63 7.82
N VAL A 54 -12.02 1.56 8.61
CA VAL A 54 -11.82 1.65 10.06
C VAL A 54 -10.34 1.87 10.39
N ALA A 55 -10.07 2.73 11.37
CA ALA A 55 -8.72 2.99 11.86
C ALA A 55 -8.17 1.78 12.63
N CYS A 56 -6.93 1.39 12.31
CA CYS A 56 -6.20 0.33 13.00
C CYS A 56 -5.89 0.72 14.45
N VAL A 57 -5.93 -0.23 15.39
CA VAL A 57 -5.53 -0.04 16.80
C VAL A 57 -4.08 0.48 16.95
N GLN A 58 -3.23 0.23 15.96
CA GLN A 58 -1.83 0.66 15.94
C GLN A 58 -1.62 2.06 15.35
N LEU A 59 -2.70 2.73 14.89
CA LEU A 59 -2.63 4.09 14.37
C LEU A 59 -2.56 5.09 15.53
N MET A 60 -1.45 5.81 15.63
CA MET A 60 -1.25 6.82 16.66
C MET A 60 -1.89 8.17 16.25
N ALA A 61 -2.04 9.08 17.20
CA ALA A 61 -2.62 10.42 16.98
C ALA A 61 -1.85 11.27 15.95
N ASP A 62 -0.56 10.98 15.77
CA ASP A 62 0.31 11.61 14.76
C ASP A 62 0.18 10.96 13.35
N MET A 63 -0.72 10.00 13.18
CA MET A 63 -0.95 9.26 11.95
C MET A 63 0.24 8.44 11.46
N ARG A 64 1.04 7.95 12.40
CA ARG A 64 2.07 6.92 12.19
C ARG A 64 1.60 5.59 12.78
N CYS A 65 2.15 4.49 12.27
CA CYS A 65 1.89 3.16 12.78
C CYS A 65 2.88 2.83 13.90
N ALA A 66 2.40 2.46 15.08
CA ALA A 66 3.21 2.17 16.28
C ALA A 66 4.16 0.96 16.11
N ILE A 67 3.86 0.08 15.16
CA ILE A 67 4.65 -1.11 14.82
C ILE A 67 5.28 -1.01 13.42
N PHE A 68 5.43 0.19 12.87
CA PHE A 68 6.08 0.36 11.56
C PHE A 68 7.52 -0.17 11.59
N GLY A 69 7.81 -1.20 10.78
CA GLY A 69 9.16 -1.78 10.65
C GLY A 69 9.52 -2.78 11.76
N LYS A 70 8.59 -3.07 12.68
CA LYS A 70 8.78 -4.06 13.74
C LYS A 70 8.32 -5.45 13.29
N PRO A 71 8.86 -6.55 13.88
CA PRO A 71 8.48 -7.91 13.51
C PRO A 71 7.00 -8.25 13.82
N GLU A 72 6.36 -7.53 14.74
CA GLU A 72 4.94 -7.70 15.04
C GLU A 72 4.02 -7.12 13.94
N ARG A 73 4.59 -6.39 12.96
CA ARG A 73 3.83 -5.84 11.83
C ARG A 73 3.34 -6.96 10.92
N PRO A 74 2.02 -7.07 10.67
CA PRO A 74 1.48 -8.12 9.81
C PRO A 74 2.09 -8.10 8.41
N SER A 75 2.20 -9.29 7.81
CA SER A 75 2.76 -9.48 6.46
C SER A 75 2.04 -8.64 5.41
N PHE A 76 0.71 -8.52 5.50
CA PHE A 76 -0.07 -7.62 4.64
C PHE A 76 0.47 -6.18 4.69
N CYS A 77 0.64 -5.65 5.90
CA CYS A 77 1.11 -4.28 6.11
C CYS A 77 2.56 -4.09 5.65
N GLY A 78 3.42 -5.11 5.76
CA GLY A 78 4.80 -5.08 5.28
C GLY A 78 4.93 -5.26 3.76
N GLY A 79 4.04 -6.04 3.16
CA GLY A 79 3.99 -6.30 1.72
C GLY A 79 3.42 -5.12 0.91
N LEU A 80 2.59 -4.27 1.52
CA LEU A 80 2.08 -3.06 0.88
C LEU A 80 3.19 -2.02 0.70
N GLN A 81 3.72 -1.92 -0.52
CA GLN A 81 4.76 -0.97 -0.89
C GLN A 81 4.18 0.34 -1.40
N ALA A 82 4.79 1.46 -1.01
CA ALA A 82 4.37 2.77 -1.49
C ALA A 82 4.68 2.95 -2.99
N SER A 83 3.74 3.56 -3.73
CA SER A 83 3.87 3.88 -5.16
C SER A 83 3.26 5.24 -5.45
N SER A 84 3.74 5.91 -6.50
CA SER A 84 3.27 7.25 -6.90
C SER A 84 1.75 7.30 -7.07
N ASP A 85 1.20 6.28 -7.71
CA ASP A 85 -0.23 6.21 -8.04
C ASP A 85 -1.08 6.04 -6.77
N MET A 86 -0.59 5.22 -5.83
CA MET A 86 -1.25 5.02 -4.54
C MET A 86 -1.14 6.27 -3.67
N CYS A 87 0.05 6.86 -3.54
CA CYS A 87 0.27 7.92 -2.56
C CYS A 87 -0.19 9.30 -3.03
N GLY A 88 -0.12 9.59 -4.33
CA GLY A 88 -0.51 10.88 -4.92
C GLY A 88 0.11 12.09 -4.23
N ALA A 89 -0.62 13.21 -4.24
CA ALA A 89 -0.17 14.47 -3.67
C ALA A 89 -0.33 14.53 -2.13
N ASP A 90 -1.34 13.87 -1.57
CA ASP A 90 -1.71 13.99 -0.17
C ASP A 90 -2.32 12.70 0.41
N ARG A 91 -2.73 12.74 1.69
CA ARG A 91 -3.31 11.56 2.35
C ARG A 91 -4.69 11.19 1.85
N HIS A 92 -5.50 12.19 1.47
CA HIS A 92 -6.88 11.98 1.04
C HIS A 92 -6.87 11.23 -0.29
N HIS A 93 -5.95 11.58 -1.20
CA HIS A 93 -5.69 10.79 -2.40
C HIS A 93 -5.39 9.34 -2.05
N ALA A 94 -4.44 9.10 -1.13
CA ALA A 94 -4.04 7.74 -0.79
C ALA A 94 -5.16 6.91 -0.15
N ILE A 95 -5.97 7.52 0.70
CA ILE A 95 -7.15 6.88 1.29
C ILE A 95 -8.18 6.55 0.21
N ALA A 96 -8.48 7.49 -0.68
CA ALA A 96 -9.44 7.30 -1.77
C ALA A 96 -8.97 6.22 -2.76
N TRP A 97 -7.69 6.21 -3.11
CA TRP A 97 -7.11 5.22 -4.02
C TRP A 97 -7.17 3.81 -3.43
N LEU A 98 -6.76 3.64 -2.17
CA LEU A 98 -6.83 2.36 -1.48
C LEU A 98 -8.28 1.89 -1.28
N GLY A 99 -9.19 2.78 -0.90
CA GLY A 99 -10.61 2.46 -0.77
C GLY A 99 -11.25 2.08 -2.12
N ARG A 100 -10.82 2.70 -3.22
CA ARG A 100 -11.26 2.30 -4.56
C ARG A 100 -10.79 0.89 -4.91
N LEU A 101 -9.52 0.56 -4.66
CA LEU A 101 -9.02 -0.78 -4.88
C LEU A 101 -9.80 -1.80 -4.06
N GLU A 102 -10.00 -1.52 -2.77
CA GLU A 102 -10.78 -2.37 -1.87
C GLU A 102 -12.16 -2.67 -2.47
N HIS A 103 -12.87 -1.65 -2.96
CA HIS A 103 -14.19 -1.84 -3.59
C HIS A 103 -14.12 -2.67 -4.87
N LEU A 104 -13.10 -2.45 -5.72
CA LEU A 104 -12.92 -3.17 -6.97
C LEU A 104 -12.50 -4.64 -6.78
N THR A 105 -11.80 -4.95 -5.68
CA THR A 105 -11.31 -6.30 -5.38
C THR A 105 -12.13 -7.00 -4.30
N SER A 106 -13.11 -6.32 -3.71
CA SER A 106 -14.03 -6.94 -2.77
C SER A 106 -14.73 -8.09 -3.50
N PRO A 107 -14.78 -9.29 -2.89
CA PRO A 107 -15.64 -10.33 -3.40
C PRO A 107 -17.06 -9.78 -3.33
N SER A 108 -17.55 -9.29 -4.47
CA SER A 108 -18.97 -8.98 -4.62
C SER A 108 -19.68 -10.24 -4.19
N LEU A 109 -20.71 -10.14 -3.34
CA LEU A 109 -21.67 -11.22 -3.21
C LEU A 109 -22.09 -11.52 -4.63
N LYS A 110 -21.54 -12.62 -5.15
CA LYS A 110 -21.86 -13.11 -6.46
C LYS A 110 -23.36 -13.24 -6.45
N THR A 111 -24.01 -12.48 -7.31
CA THR A 111 -25.37 -12.75 -7.78
C THR A 111 -25.34 -14.07 -8.58
N ASP A 112 -24.88 -15.15 -7.94
CA ASP A 112 -24.83 -16.52 -8.47
C ASP A 112 -25.84 -17.36 -7.64
N GLY A 113 -26.99 -16.78 -7.30
CA GLY A 113 -27.93 -17.42 -6.37
C GLY A 113 -29.26 -16.72 -6.11
N LEU A 114 -29.77 -15.93 -7.07
CA LEU A 114 -31.18 -15.54 -7.09
C LEU A 114 -31.77 -16.12 -8.38
N ILE A 115 -32.30 -17.35 -8.34
CA ILE A 115 -33.75 -17.66 -8.36
C ILE A 115 -34.63 -16.62 -9.04
#